data_AF-A0A210P8L6-F1
#
_entry.id   AF-A0A210P8L6-F1
#
_cell.length_a   1.000
_cell.length_b   1.000
_cell.length_c   1.000
_cell.angle_alpha   90.00
_cell.angle_beta   90.00
_cell.angle_gamma   90.00
#
_symmetry.space_group_name_H-M   'P 1'
#
loop_
_entity.id
_entity.type
_entity.pdbx_description
1 polymer ?
#
loop_
_entity_poly.entity_id
_entity_poly.type
_entity_poly.pdbx_seq_one_letter_code
_entity_poly.pdbx_strand_id
1 'polypeptide(L)'
;MDDVRILKGWTKKERKELEEAKESNFKNAIALINGIANDDDNCTFLTIKYLNESPDEDNQLARDIVDYYDGKAKFADQKYYVHLIKSDWYSYLNINTDGELKLYNRLELNGFKTKFTRDEVAAIDPKFVPFMEEVEDDE
;
A
#
# COMPACT_ATOMS: atom_id res chain seq x y z
N MET A 1 0.87 6.35 22.07
CA MET A 1 0.44 6.11 20.68
C MET A 1 1.31 4.96 20.25
N ASP A 2 0.76 3.75 20.18
CA ASP A 2 1.57 2.59 19.80
C ASP A 2 2.09 2.85 18.38
N ASP A 3 3.42 2.85 18.21
CA ASP A 3 4.06 3.04 16.90
C ASP A 3 3.65 1.87 16.00
N VAL A 4 2.69 2.11 15.11
CA VAL A 4 2.24 1.12 14.13
C VAL A 4 3.36 0.93 13.10
N ARG A 5 3.90 -0.29 13.02
CA ARG A 5 4.97 -0.66 12.08
C ARG A 5 4.47 -0.64 10.64
N ILE A 6 5.27 -0.10 9.72
CA ILE A 6 4.99 -0.20 8.28
C ILE A 6 5.59 -1.50 7.73
N LEU A 7 4.75 -2.33 7.13
CA LEU A 7 5.17 -3.54 6.43
C LEU A 7 5.87 -3.18 5.12
N LYS A 8 7.02 -3.81 4.84
CA LYS A 8 7.88 -3.58 3.66
C LYS A 8 8.30 -4.92 3.04
N GLY A 9 8.67 -4.93 1.76
CA GLY A 9 9.06 -6.16 1.06
C GLY A 9 7.88 -7.06 0.70
N TRP A 10 6.70 -6.46 0.54
CA TRP A 10 5.46 -7.13 0.16
C TRP A 10 5.04 -6.68 -1.24
N THR A 11 4.78 -7.64 -2.12
CA THR A 11 4.26 -7.33 -3.47
C THR A 11 2.79 -6.89 -3.39
N LYS A 12 2.31 -6.19 -4.42
CA LYS A 12 0.89 -5.80 -4.52
C LYS A 12 -0.07 -7.00 -4.39
N LYS A 13 0.32 -8.17 -4.89
CA LYS A 13 -0.51 -9.39 -4.84
C LYS A 13 -0.54 -10.00 -3.45
N GLU A 14 0.61 -10.09 -2.78
CA GLU A 14 0.70 -10.59 -1.40
C GLU A 14 -0.08 -9.68 -0.44
N ARG A 15 0.07 -8.35 -0.59
CA ARG A 15 -0.70 -7.37 0.18
C ARG A 15 -2.20 -7.58 -0.01
N LYS A 16 -2.64 -7.69 -1.26
CA LYS A 16 -4.06 -7.87 -1.60
C LYS A 16 -4.62 -9.16 -0.97
N GLU A 17 -3.90 -10.28 -1.07
CA GLU A 17 -4.32 -11.53 -0.42
C GLU A 17 -4.43 -11.38 1.10
N LEU A 18 -3.50 -10.68 1.76
CA LEU A 18 -3.57 -10.45 3.21
C LEU A 18 -4.74 -9.55 3.62
N GLU A 19 -5.02 -8.49 2.83
CA GLU A 19 -6.18 -7.61 3.01
C GLU A 19 -7.49 -8.40 2.84
N GLU A 20 -7.64 -9.15 1.75
CA GLU A 20 -8.82 -9.98 1.47
C GLU A 20 -9.03 -11.09 2.53
N ALA A 21 -7.94 -11.72 2.97
CA ALA A 21 -7.97 -12.74 4.02
C ALA A 21 -8.55 -12.20 5.34
N LYS A 22 -8.15 -10.98 5.72
CA LYS A 22 -8.63 -10.32 6.95
C LYS A 22 -10.09 -9.87 6.84
N GLU A 23 -10.55 -9.50 5.66
CA GLU A 23 -11.91 -9.01 5.43
C GLU A 23 -12.96 -10.14 5.33
N SER A 24 -12.60 -11.34 4.89
CA SER A 24 -13.60 -12.32 4.45
C SER A 24 -13.36 -13.77 4.87
N ASN A 25 -12.16 -14.31 4.68
CA ASN A 25 -11.95 -15.78 4.74
C ASN A 25 -11.29 -16.28 6.03
N PHE A 26 -10.51 -15.45 6.73
CA PHE A 26 -9.76 -15.89 7.91
C PHE A 26 -10.08 -15.03 9.13
N LYS A 27 -10.71 -15.65 10.13
CA LYS A 27 -11.19 -14.93 11.35
C LYS A 27 -10.06 -14.40 12.24
N ASN A 28 -8.83 -14.90 12.08
CA ASN A 28 -7.65 -14.47 12.83
C ASN A 28 -6.36 -14.90 12.11
N ALA A 29 -5.24 -14.34 12.56
CA ALA A 29 -3.91 -14.62 12.02
C ALA A 29 -3.53 -16.12 12.02
N ILE A 30 -3.87 -16.87 13.08
CA ILE A 30 -3.52 -18.29 13.18
C ILE A 30 -4.27 -19.13 12.14
N ALA A 31 -5.54 -18.80 11.87
CA ALA A 31 -6.31 -19.47 10.83
C ALA A 31 -5.68 -19.24 9.45
N LEU A 32 -5.24 -18.01 9.15
CA LEU A 32 -4.55 -17.69 7.90
C LEU A 32 -3.21 -18.43 7.78
N ILE A 33 -2.37 -18.39 8.81
CA ILE A 33 -1.07 -19.08 8.81
C ILE A 33 -1.26 -20.59 8.58
N ASN A 34 -2.26 -21.20 9.21
CA ASN A 34 -2.61 -22.59 8.95
C ASN A 34 -3.09 -22.82 7.51
N GLY A 35 -3.88 -21.91 6.95
CA GLY A 35 -4.33 -21.99 5.55
C GLY A 35 -3.16 -21.94 4.56
N ILE A 36 -2.24 -21.00 4.76
CA ILE A 36 -1.00 -20.86 3.99
C ILE A 36 -0.17 -22.15 4.06
N ALA A 37 0.04 -22.69 5.27
CA ALA A 37 0.86 -23.89 5.46
C ALA A 37 0.24 -25.17 4.85
N ASN A 38 -1.08 -25.19 4.61
CA ASN A 38 -1.79 -26.32 4.02
C ASN A 38 -2.16 -26.11 2.54
N ASP A 39 -1.62 -25.06 1.90
CA ASP A 39 -1.84 -24.73 0.48
C ASP A 39 -3.32 -24.50 0.12
N ASP A 40 -4.01 -23.64 0.88
CA ASP A 40 -5.34 -23.17 0.52
C ASP A 40 -5.29 -22.33 -0.77
N ASP A 41 -6.09 -22.70 -1.78
CA ASP A 41 -6.15 -22.06 -3.11
C ASP A 41 -6.33 -20.52 -3.04
N ASN A 42 -6.87 -19.99 -1.94
CA ASN A 42 -7.11 -18.56 -1.75
C ASN A 42 -5.89 -17.78 -1.23
N CYS A 43 -4.73 -18.41 -1.02
CA CYS A 43 -3.52 -17.80 -0.46
C CYS A 43 -2.28 -18.07 -1.31
N THR A 44 -2.44 -18.18 -2.63
CA THR A 44 -1.37 -18.61 -3.55
C THR A 44 -0.09 -17.80 -3.39
N PHE A 45 -0.16 -16.46 -3.38
CA PHE A 45 1.04 -15.62 -3.26
C PHE A 45 1.64 -15.65 -1.86
N LEU A 46 0.81 -15.73 -0.81
CA LEU A 46 1.27 -15.90 0.57
C LEU A 46 1.94 -17.27 0.80
N THR A 47 1.41 -18.34 0.21
CA THR A 47 2.02 -19.69 0.22
C THR A 47 3.36 -19.67 -0.49
N ILE A 48 3.45 -19.05 -1.66
CA ILE A 48 4.73 -18.88 -2.37
C ILE A 48 5.73 -18.10 -1.52
N LYS A 49 5.30 -17.01 -0.86
CA LYS A 49 6.18 -16.23 0.03
C LYS A 49 6.68 -17.07 1.20
N TYR A 50 5.79 -17.82 1.85
CA TYR A 50 6.12 -18.75 2.94
C TYR A 50 7.14 -19.82 2.51
N LEU A 51 6.95 -20.42 1.34
CA LEU A 51 7.84 -21.46 0.81
C LEU A 51 9.22 -20.94 0.41
N ASN A 52 9.33 -19.66 0.07
CA ASN A 52 10.58 -19.00 -0.30
C ASN A 52 11.32 -18.36 0.89
N GLU A 53 10.70 -18.33 2.08
CA GLU A 53 11.30 -17.77 3.28
C GLU A 53 12.44 -18.67 3.77
N SER A 54 13.53 -18.07 4.22
CA SER A 54 14.67 -18.84 4.72
C SER A 54 14.27 -19.54 6.04
N PRO A 55 14.55 -20.84 6.22
CA PRO A 55 14.28 -21.52 7.48
C PRO A 55 15.09 -20.98 8.67
N ASP A 56 16.14 -20.19 8.40
CA ASP A 56 16.97 -19.53 9.42
C ASP A 56 16.47 -18.12 9.79
N GLU A 57 15.49 -17.57 9.07
CA GLU A 57 14.82 -16.33 9.42
C GLU A 57 13.66 -16.65 10.38
N ASP A 58 13.64 -15.99 11.55
CA ASP A 58 12.49 -15.99 12.46
C ASP A 58 11.25 -15.60 11.64
N ASN A 59 10.43 -16.59 11.25
CA ASN A 59 9.34 -16.51 10.27
C ASN A 59 8.67 -15.13 10.22
N GLN A 60 9.23 -14.24 9.39
CA GLN A 60 8.93 -12.81 9.34
C GLN A 60 7.53 -12.62 8.77
N LEU A 61 7.12 -13.49 7.84
CA LEU A 61 5.77 -13.58 7.33
C LEU A 61 4.74 -13.82 8.45
N ALA A 62 4.92 -14.84 9.28
CA ALA A 62 3.99 -15.13 10.37
C ALA A 62 3.88 -13.96 11.36
N ARG A 63 5.01 -13.32 11.68
CA ARG A 63 5.04 -12.14 12.55
C ARG A 63 4.30 -10.95 11.93
N ASP A 64 4.53 -10.67 10.64
CA ASP A 64 3.85 -9.61 9.90
C ASP A 64 2.34 -9.83 9.88
N ILE A 65 1.88 -11.07 9.63
CA ILE A 65 0.47 -11.42 9.66
C ILE A 65 -0.14 -11.18 11.03
N VAL A 66 0.51 -11.63 12.11
CA VAL A 66 0.01 -11.42 13.48
C VAL A 66 -0.08 -9.93 13.80
N ASP A 67 0.99 -9.17 13.55
CA ASP A 67 1.00 -7.72 13.82
C ASP A 67 -0.06 -6.99 12.98
N TYR A 68 -0.28 -7.40 11.72
CA TYR A 68 -1.30 -6.82 10.85
C TYR A 68 -2.73 -7.08 11.34
N TYR A 69 -3.02 -8.29 11.82
CA TYR A 69 -4.32 -8.63 12.39
C TYR A 69 -4.58 -7.88 13.70
N ASP A 70 -3.55 -7.74 14.54
CA ASP A 70 -3.60 -7.01 15.81
C ASP A 70 -3.62 -5.48 15.64
N GLY A 71 -3.43 -4.96 14.41
CA GLY A 71 -3.34 -3.53 14.14
C GLY A 71 -2.03 -2.87 14.62
N LYS A 72 -1.03 -3.69 14.96
CA LYS A 72 0.34 -3.25 15.31
C LYS A 72 1.20 -2.99 14.08
N ALA A 73 0.79 -3.50 12.92
CA ALA A 73 1.39 -3.19 11.63
C ALA A 73 0.33 -2.83 10.58
N LYS A 74 0.74 -2.05 9.58
CA LYS A 74 -0.06 -1.72 8.40
C LYS A 74 0.81 -1.60 7.17
N PHE A 75 0.21 -1.69 5.99
CA PHE A 75 0.87 -1.29 4.76
C PHE A 75 0.97 0.23 4.66
N ALA A 76 1.94 0.72 3.89
CA ALA A 76 1.97 2.12 3.52
C ALA A 76 0.69 2.49 2.75
N ASP A 77 0.19 3.70 2.98
CA ASP A 77 -0.99 4.20 2.28
C ASP A 77 -0.65 4.38 0.79
N GLN A 78 -1.47 3.79 -0.10
CA GLN A 78 -1.29 3.92 -1.54
C GLN A 78 -1.27 5.41 -1.92
N LYS A 79 -0.21 5.82 -2.60
CA LYS A 79 -0.06 7.17 -3.12
C LYS A 79 -0.44 7.25 -4.59
N TYR A 80 -0.87 8.43 -4.99
CA TYR A 80 -1.32 8.74 -6.34
C TYR A 80 -0.70 10.06 -6.81
N TYR A 81 -0.34 10.10 -8.08
CA TYR A 81 -0.25 11.36 -8.83
C TYR A 81 -1.66 11.75 -9.29
N VAL A 82 -1.95 13.04 -9.44
CA VAL A 82 -3.23 13.51 -10.00
C VAL A 82 -2.94 14.23 -11.32
N HIS A 83 -3.35 13.66 -12.44
CA HIS A 83 -3.02 14.13 -13.79
C HIS A 83 -4.26 14.67 -14.50
N LEU A 84 -4.45 15.99 -14.48
CA LEU A 84 -5.74 16.60 -14.87
C LEU A 84 -5.94 16.67 -16.38
N ILE A 85 -4.87 16.81 -17.17
CA ILE A 85 -4.93 16.89 -18.63
C ILE A 85 -4.06 15.78 -19.22
N LYS A 86 -4.70 14.73 -19.70
CA LYS A 86 -3.99 13.58 -20.28
C LYS A 86 -3.01 14.03 -21.37
N SER A 87 -1.79 13.49 -21.30
CA SER A 87 -0.66 13.79 -22.19
C SER A 87 -0.01 15.16 -22.02
N ASP A 88 -0.44 15.99 -21.05
CA ASP A 88 0.25 17.22 -20.69
C ASP A 88 1.13 17.01 -19.45
N TRP A 89 2.45 16.94 -19.69
CA TRP A 89 3.46 16.72 -18.66
C TRP A 89 3.44 17.75 -17.52
N TYR A 90 2.88 18.94 -17.71
CA TYR A 90 2.81 20.00 -16.69
C TYR A 90 1.44 20.11 -16.01
N SER A 91 0.57 19.13 -16.20
CA SER A 91 -0.81 19.15 -15.67
C SER A 91 -1.02 18.27 -14.44
N TYR A 92 0.05 17.95 -13.71
CA TYR A 92 -0.03 17.22 -12.45
C TYR A 92 -0.29 18.16 -11.27
N LEU A 93 -1.21 17.78 -10.40
CA LEU A 93 -1.47 18.50 -9.15
C LEU A 93 -0.25 18.42 -8.23
N ASN A 94 0.15 19.57 -7.71
CA ASN A 94 1.25 19.74 -6.78
C ASN A 94 0.83 20.68 -5.65
N ILE A 95 1.43 20.54 -4.47
CA ILE A 95 1.38 21.54 -3.39
C ILE A 95 2.81 22.07 -3.18
N ASN A 96 3.01 23.38 -3.33
CA ASN A 96 4.32 23.99 -3.06
C ASN A 96 4.61 24.06 -1.54
N THR A 97 5.81 24.51 -1.18
CA THR A 97 6.23 24.66 0.22
C THR A 97 5.38 25.65 1.02
N ASP A 98 4.65 26.53 0.34
CA ASP A 98 3.75 27.51 0.95
C ASP A 98 2.31 26.96 1.15
N GLY A 99 2.04 25.72 0.71
CA GLY A 99 0.72 25.10 0.81
C GLY A 99 -0.23 25.43 -0.35
N GLU A 100 0.25 26.12 -1.39
CA GLU A 100 -0.54 26.48 -2.57
C GLU A 100 -0.62 25.34 -3.58
N LEU A 101 -1.83 25.09 -4.09
CA LEU A 101 -2.08 24.15 -5.18
C LEU A 101 -1.59 24.72 -6.51
N LYS A 102 -0.79 23.96 -7.25
CA LYS A 102 -0.27 24.32 -8.57
C LYS A 102 -0.31 23.14 -9.53
N LEU A 103 -0.35 23.43 -10.82
CA LEU A 103 -0.10 22.45 -11.87
C LEU A 103 1.38 22.51 -12.26
N TYR A 104 2.01 21.35 -12.26
CA TYR A 104 3.39 21.20 -12.68
C TYR A 104 3.65 19.78 -13.16
N ASN A 105 4.92 19.41 -13.33
CA ASN A 105 5.27 18.01 -13.56
C ASN A 105 5.19 17.18 -12.27
N ARG A 106 5.30 15.86 -12.42
CA ARG A 106 5.24 14.90 -11.31
C ARG A 106 6.56 14.76 -10.53
N LEU A 107 7.62 15.49 -10.91
CA LEU A 107 8.93 15.36 -10.29
C LEU A 107 8.92 16.04 -8.91
N GLU A 108 9.47 15.37 -7.90
CA GLU A 108 9.65 15.92 -6.56
C GLU A 108 10.79 16.95 -6.53
N LEU A 109 10.54 18.12 -7.14
CA LEU A 109 11.49 19.22 -7.19
C LEU A 109 11.09 20.29 -6.16
N ASN A 110 12.10 20.97 -5.60
CA ASN A 110 11.93 22.14 -4.72
C ASN A 110 11.02 21.90 -3.50
N GLY A 111 10.95 20.67 -2.99
CA GLY A 111 10.12 20.31 -1.84
C GLY A 111 8.61 20.28 -2.12
N PHE A 112 8.21 20.20 -3.38
CA PHE A 112 6.80 20.09 -3.74
C PHE A 112 6.25 18.73 -3.35
N LYS A 113 5.05 18.72 -2.77
CA LYS A 113 4.29 17.49 -2.58
C LYS A 113 3.59 17.14 -3.88
N THR A 114 3.99 16.03 -4.50
CA THR A 114 3.48 15.56 -5.79
C THR A 114 2.61 14.31 -5.68
N LYS A 115 2.70 13.62 -4.54
CA LYS A 115 2.04 12.34 -4.25
C LYS A 115 1.03 12.50 -3.11
N PHE A 116 -0.16 11.95 -3.29
CA PHE A 116 -1.30 12.12 -2.38
C PHE A 116 -1.95 10.78 -2.06
N THR A 117 -2.53 10.62 -0.87
CA THR A 117 -3.50 9.54 -0.64
C THR A 117 -4.82 9.86 -1.32
N ARG A 118 -5.68 8.86 -1.54
CA ARG A 118 -7.03 9.07 -2.06
C ARG A 118 -7.85 10.05 -1.20
N ASP A 119 -7.73 9.95 0.12
CA ASP A 119 -8.41 10.84 1.06
C ASP A 119 -7.91 12.28 0.94
N GLU A 120 -6.61 12.49 0.75
CA GLU A 120 -6.05 13.81 0.50
C GLU A 120 -6.58 14.40 -0.81
N VAL A 121 -6.64 13.62 -1.90
CA VAL A 121 -7.21 14.07 -3.17
C VAL A 121 -8.69 14.43 -3.02
N ALA A 122 -9.47 13.57 -2.36
CA ALA A 122 -10.89 13.81 -2.13
C ALA A 122 -11.15 15.04 -1.25
N ALA A 123 -10.26 15.31 -0.28
CA ALA A 123 -10.33 16.50 0.57
C ALA A 123 -9.98 17.79 -0.19
N ILE A 124 -9.11 17.73 -1.20
CA ILE A 124 -8.81 18.87 -2.08
C ILE A 124 -10.02 19.16 -2.99
N ASP A 125 -10.40 18.19 -3.83
CA ASP A 125 -11.63 18.22 -4.62
C ASP A 125 -11.98 16.78 -5.04
N PRO A 126 -13.16 16.24 -4.66
CA PRO A 126 -13.55 14.88 -5.05
C PRO A 126 -13.61 14.66 -6.58
N LYS A 127 -13.72 15.73 -7.38
CA LYS A 127 -13.64 15.64 -8.85
C LYS A 127 -12.27 15.26 -9.37
N PHE A 128 -11.22 15.31 -8.53
CA PHE A 128 -9.87 14.90 -8.91
C PHE A 128 -9.62 13.40 -8.76
N VAL A 129 -10.47 12.67 -8.03
CA VAL A 129 -10.35 11.21 -7.84
C VAL A 129 -10.29 10.42 -9.17
N PRO A 130 -11.08 10.72 -10.21
CA PRO A 130 -10.98 10.04 -11.50
C PRO A 130 -9.66 10.27 -12.27
N PHE A 131 -8.86 11.26 -11.86
CA PHE A 131 -7.60 11.64 -12.50
C PHE A 131 -6.37 11.09 -11.75
N MET A 132 -6.58 10.22 -10.76
CA MET A 132 -5.51 9.61 -9.99
C MET A 132 -4.80 8.52 -10.79
N GLU A 133 -3.47 8.59 -10.81
CA GLU A 133 -2.58 7.57 -11.34
C GLU A 133 -1.83 6.94 -10.16
N GLU A 134 -1.90 5.63 -10.01
CA GLU A 134 -1.17 4.92 -8.94
C GLU A 134 0.34 5.17 -9.05
N VAL A 135 0.95 5.53 -7.92
CA VAL A 135 2.39 5.49 -7.77
C VAL A 135 2.76 4.04 -7.49
N GLU A 136 3.63 3.45 -8.32
CA GLU A 136 4.26 2.20 -7.97
C GLU A 136 5.24 2.47 -6.82
N ASP A 137 5.04 1.78 -5.69
CA ASP A 137 6.03 1.80 -4.62
C ASP A 137 7.29 1.13 -5.18
N ASP A 138 8.44 1.82 -5.12
CA ASP A 138 9.73 1.20 -5.41
C ASP A 138 9.92 0.06 -4.39
N GLU A 139 9.90 -1.19 -4.87
CA GLU A 139 10.02 -2.43 -4.07
C GLU A 139 11.25 -2.44 -3.13
#